data_AF-A0AAU2JEJ3-F1
#
_entry.id   AF-A0AAU2JEJ3-F1
#
_cell.length_a   1.000
_cell.length_b   1.000
_cell.length_c   1.000
_cell.angle_alpha   90.00
_cell.angle_beta   90.00
_cell.angle_gamma   90.00
#
_symmetry.space_group_name_H-M   'P 1'
#
loop_
_entity.id
_entity.type
_entity.pdbx_description
1 polymer ?
#
loop_
_entity_poly.entity_id
_entity_poly.type
_entity_poly.pdbx_seq_one_letter_code
_entity_poly.pdbx_strand_id
1 'polypeptide(L)'
;MRILVITAGSRGDVAPFTGLGQRLLDAGHSVAVAAHSSLASLAGGRGLDHRPLPGDPQELNRAKPARAAGPGEDFGQVSPVTQPMSGRGRRELMELTARPRRSSRWG
;
A
#
# COMPACT_ATOMS: atom_id res chain seq x y z
N MET A 1 11.95 14.70 -0.62
CA MET A 1 12.24 13.34 -1.16
C MET A 1 10.97 12.72 -1.72
N ARG A 2 11.05 11.71 -2.60
CA ARG A 2 9.90 11.01 -3.17
C ARG A 2 9.76 9.64 -2.53
N ILE A 3 8.59 9.34 -1.98
CA ILE A 3 8.32 8.13 -1.20
C ILE A 3 7.11 7.42 -1.81
N LEU A 4 7.26 6.14 -2.11
CA LEU A 4 6.15 5.28 -2.52
C LEU A 4 5.91 4.27 -1.39
N VAL A 5 4.71 4.28 -0.82
CA VAL A 5 4.29 3.29 0.16
C VAL A 5 3.44 2.25 -0.56
N ILE A 6 3.96 1.03 -0.66
CA ILE A 6 3.25 -0.10 -1.27
C ILE A 6 2.61 -0.90 -0.15
N THR A 7 1.29 -1.06 -0.20
CA THR A 7 0.54 -1.82 0.79
C THR A 7 -0.54 -2.64 0.10
N ALA A 8 -0.78 -3.84 0.63
CA ALA A 8 -1.71 -4.78 0.07
C ALA A 8 -2.46 -5.50 1.20
N GLY A 9 -3.76 -5.70 1.03
CA GLY A 9 -4.63 -6.28 2.06
C GLY A 9 -5.93 -5.53 2.23
N SER A 10 -6.50 -5.62 3.43
CA SER A 10 -7.77 -5.00 3.82
C SER A 10 -7.62 -3.50 4.11
N ARG A 11 -8.74 -2.82 4.37
CA ARG A 11 -8.74 -1.44 4.87
C ARG A 11 -7.87 -1.28 6.14
N GLY A 12 -7.85 -2.27 7.03
CA GLY A 12 -7.05 -2.25 8.26
C GLY A 12 -5.55 -2.29 8.00
N ASP A 13 -5.13 -2.97 6.92
CA ASP A 13 -3.72 -2.99 6.49
C ASP A 13 -3.31 -1.66 5.83
N VAL A 14 -4.22 -0.99 5.10
CA VAL A 14 -3.90 0.22 4.31
C VAL A 14 -4.02 1.53 5.10
N ALA A 15 -5.04 1.66 5.96
CA ALA A 15 -5.37 2.92 6.64
C ALA A 15 -4.23 3.51 7.51
N PRO A 16 -3.40 2.73 8.23
CA PRO A 16 -2.29 3.27 9.02
C PRO A 16 -1.26 4.02 8.16
N PHE A 17 -1.02 3.53 6.93
CA PHE A 17 -0.03 4.10 6.03
C PHE A 17 -0.44 5.45 5.44
N THR A 18 -1.74 5.74 5.36
CA THR A 18 -2.18 7.06 4.90
C THR A 18 -1.99 8.12 6.00
N GLY A 19 -1.99 7.72 7.28
CA GLY A 19 -1.60 8.61 8.39
C GLY A 19 -0.08 8.90 8.38
N LEU A 20 0.74 7.87 8.16
CA LEU A 20 2.18 8.05 7.95
C LEU A 20 2.46 8.94 6.74
N GLY A 21 1.76 8.69 5.62
CA GLY A 21 1.90 9.46 4.39
C GLY A 21 1.63 10.95 4.60
N GLN A 22 0.56 11.30 5.32
CA GLN A 22 0.26 12.69 5.65
C GLN A 22 1.42 13.36 6.40
N ARG A 23 1.95 12.72 7.45
CA ARG A 23 3.07 13.29 8.22
C ARG A 23 4.33 13.48 7.37
N LEU A 24 4.55 12.61 6.39
CA LEU A 24 5.64 12.75 5.43
C LEU A 24 5.39 13.88 4.43
N LEU A 25 4.15 14.10 3.98
CA LEU A 25 3.77 15.28 3.20
C LEU A 25 4.03 16.56 4.00
N ASP A 26 3.60 16.61 5.26
CA ASP A 26 3.77 17.77 6.15
C ASP A 26 5.26 18.08 6.40
N ALA A 27 6.12 17.06 6.36
CA ALA A 27 7.58 17.20 6.43
C ALA A 27 8.24 17.62 5.09
N GLY A 28 7.45 17.90 4.04
CA GLY A 28 7.94 18.35 2.73
C GLY A 28 8.36 17.23 1.79
N HIS A 29 7.96 15.98 2.04
CA HIS A 29 8.16 14.88 1.10
C HIS A 29 6.99 14.78 0.10
N SER A 30 7.25 14.27 -1.09
CA SER A 30 6.21 13.87 -2.04
C SER A 30 5.92 12.39 -1.79
N VAL A 31 4.66 12.05 -1.53
CA VAL A 31 4.26 10.71 -1.11
C VAL A 31 3.11 10.20 -1.95
N ALA A 32 3.25 8.97 -2.45
CA ALA A 32 2.19 8.22 -3.09
C ALA A 32 1.95 6.91 -2.34
N VAL A 33 0.68 6.48 -2.29
CA VAL A 33 0.27 5.17 -1.76
C VAL A 33 -0.14 4.28 -2.92
N ALA A 34 0.57 3.16 -3.07
CA ALA A 34 0.20 2.10 -3.99
C ALA A 34 -0.63 1.03 -3.28
N ALA A 35 -1.90 0.92 -3.66
CA ALA A 35 -2.86 -0.02 -3.09
C ALA A 35 -3.89 -0.43 -4.15
N HIS A 36 -4.76 -1.39 -3.85
CA HIS A 36 -5.84 -1.73 -4.77
C HIS A 36 -6.81 -0.56 -4.98
N SER A 37 -7.36 -0.45 -6.20
CA SER A 37 -8.26 0.63 -6.62
C SER A 37 -9.47 0.84 -5.71
N SER A 38 -10.02 -0.23 -5.13
CA SER A 38 -11.15 -0.15 -4.18
C SER A 38 -10.82 0.62 -2.88
N LEU A 39 -9.54 0.82 -2.59
CA LEU A 39 -9.06 1.54 -1.40
C LEU A 39 -8.54 2.94 -1.73
N ALA A 40 -8.69 3.41 -2.98
CA ALA A 40 -8.18 4.71 -3.43
C ALA A 40 -8.68 5.90 -2.57
N SER A 41 -9.90 5.82 -2.05
CA SER A 41 -10.49 6.86 -1.20
C SER A 41 -9.73 7.09 0.11
N LEU A 42 -9.00 6.08 0.62
CA LEU A 42 -8.17 6.21 1.82
C LEU A 42 -6.98 7.16 1.62
N ALA A 43 -6.43 7.21 0.41
CA ALA A 43 -5.33 8.08 0.05
C ALA A 43 -5.83 9.48 -0.35
N GLY A 44 -6.85 9.54 -1.23
CA GLY A 44 -7.38 10.79 -1.74
C GLY A 44 -7.93 11.73 -0.66
N GLY A 45 -8.50 11.20 0.43
CA GLY A 45 -9.01 12.02 1.55
C GLY A 45 -7.94 12.80 2.33
N ARG A 46 -6.65 12.59 2.04
CA ARG A 46 -5.49 13.17 2.74
C ARG A 46 -4.49 13.85 1.80
N GLY A 47 -4.90 14.17 0.56
CA GLY A 47 -4.02 14.80 -0.42
C GLY A 47 -2.84 13.91 -0.86
N LEU A 48 -2.90 12.60 -0.58
CA LEU A 48 -1.91 11.62 -1.02
C LEU A 48 -2.25 11.14 -2.43
N ASP A 49 -1.23 11.02 -3.28
CA ASP A 49 -1.42 10.41 -4.59
C ASP A 49 -1.69 8.92 -4.47
N HIS A 50 -2.74 8.45 -5.14
CA HIS A 50 -3.03 7.03 -5.22
C HIS A 50 -2.46 6.40 -6.50
N ARG A 51 -1.80 5.24 -6.35
CA ARG A 51 -1.30 4.42 -7.46
C ARG A 51 -1.95 3.03 -7.42
N PRO A 52 -2.85 2.69 -8.35
CA PRO A 52 -3.51 1.39 -8.30
C PRO A 52 -2.51 0.26 -8.51
N LEU A 53 -2.50 -0.70 -7.58
CA LEU A 53 -1.83 -1.98 -7.75
C LEU A 53 -2.75 -2.94 -8.52
N PRO A 54 -2.28 -3.55 -9.61
CA PRO A 54 -3.00 -4.63 -10.29
C PRO A 54 -3.10 -5.89 -9.41
N GLY A 55 -4.17 -6.67 -9.60
CA GLY A 55 -4.46 -7.89 -8.85
C GLY A 55 -5.74 -7.79 -7.99
N ASP A 56 -6.35 -8.94 -7.67
CA ASP A 56 -7.57 -8.99 -6.84
C ASP A 56 -7.23 -9.03 -5.34
N PRO A 57 -7.70 -8.06 -4.52
CA PRO A 57 -7.51 -8.08 -3.08
C PRO A 57 -8.14 -9.27 -2.39
N GLN A 58 -9.22 -9.82 -2.96
CA GLN A 58 -9.88 -11.00 -2.42
C GLN A 58 -8.99 -12.23 -2.56
N GLU A 59 -8.26 -12.37 -3.67
CA GLU A 59 -7.26 -13.43 -3.86
C GLU A 59 -6.12 -13.28 -2.85
N LEU A 60 -5.63 -12.05 -2.62
CA LEU A 60 -4.59 -11.81 -1.61
C LEU A 60 -5.08 -12.08 -0.18
N ASN A 61 -6.32 -11.72 0.14
CA ASN A 61 -6.91 -11.96 1.45
C ASN A 61 -7.26 -13.43 1.67
N ARG A 62 -7.70 -14.17 0.64
CA ARG A 62 -7.92 -15.64 0.71
C ARG A 62 -6.63 -16.41 0.91
N ALA A 63 -5.51 -15.91 0.38
CA ALA A 63 -4.19 -16.47 0.61
C ALA A 63 -3.64 -16.22 2.03
N LYS A 64 -4.27 -15.33 2.83
CA LYS A 64 -4.00 -15.25 4.27
C LYS A 64 -4.79 -16.37 4.95
N PRO A 65 -4.15 -17.35 5.63
CA PRO A 65 -4.89 -18.25 6.50
C PRO A 65 -5.63 -17.39 7.53
N ALA A 66 -6.94 -17.61 7.66
CA ALA A 66 -7.74 -16.93 8.66
C ALA A 66 -7.09 -17.19 10.02
N ARG A 67 -6.48 -16.16 10.62
CA ARG A 67 -6.14 -16.23 12.04
C ARG A 67 -7.47 -16.49 12.73
N ALA A 68 -7.60 -17.67 13.34
CA ALA A 68 -8.62 -17.91 14.32
C ALA A 68 -8.47 -16.79 15.36
N ALA A 69 -9.45 -15.89 15.41
CA ALA A 69 -9.50 -14.82 16.39
C ALA A 69 -9.73 -15.46 17.77
N GLY A 70 -8.65 -15.80 18.46
CA GLY A 70 -8.69 -16.02 19.90
C GLY A 70 -8.95 -14.69 20.59
N PRO A 71 -9.77 -14.65 21.65
CA PRO A 71 -10.04 -13.41 22.36
C PRO A 71 -8.83 -13.07 23.24
N GLY A 72 -8.26 -11.89 22.99
CA GLY A 72 -7.31 -11.25 23.89
C GLY A 72 -5.84 -11.61 23.63
N GLU A 73 -5.02 -10.58 23.88
CA GLU A 73 -3.58 -10.65 24.12
C GLU A 73 -2.65 -10.39 22.91
N ASP A 74 -1.89 -9.30 23.09
CA ASP A 74 -0.54 -9.03 22.57
C ASP A 74 -0.38 -8.16 21.30
N PHE A 75 -0.13 -6.86 21.53
CA PHE A 75 0.49 -5.93 20.56
C PHE A 75 2.01 -6.18 20.46
N GLY A 76 2.41 -7.43 20.26
CA GLY A 76 3.77 -7.89 20.53
C GLY A 76 4.30 -8.96 19.61
N GLN A 77 3.90 -9.00 18.33
CA GLN A 77 4.73 -9.55 17.24
C GLN A 77 4.06 -9.37 15.87
N VAL A 78 4.52 -8.37 15.12
CA VAL A 78 4.36 -8.35 13.67
C VAL A 78 5.34 -9.38 13.08
N SER A 79 4.90 -10.63 12.96
CA SER A 79 5.63 -11.58 12.09
C SER A 79 5.61 -11.02 10.67
N PRO A 80 6.76 -10.78 10.03
CA PRO A 80 6.75 -10.34 8.64
C PRO A 80 6.14 -11.47 7.81
N VAL A 81 4.94 -11.24 7.28
CA VAL A 81 4.39 -12.08 6.20
C VAL A 81 5.16 -11.70 4.93
N THR A 82 6.37 -12.22 4.79
CA THR A 82 7.11 -12.19 3.53
C THR A 82 6.60 -13.34 2.67
N GLN A 83 5.34 -13.28 2.27
CA GLN A 83 4.92 -14.05 1.11
C GLN A 83 5.58 -13.41 -0.12
N PRO A 84 6.42 -14.15 -0.87
CA PRO A 84 7.04 -13.60 -2.06
C PRO A 84 5.93 -13.25 -3.07
N MET A 85 5.87 -11.98 -3.47
CA MET A 85 4.99 -11.57 -4.57
C MET A 85 5.24 -12.47 -5.78
N SER A 86 4.16 -12.91 -6.44
CA SER A 86 4.25 -13.72 -7.65
C SER A 86 5.12 -13.03 -8.71
N GLY A 87 5.70 -13.79 -9.65
CA GLY A 87 6.55 -13.22 -10.70
C GLY A 87 5.87 -12.11 -11.53
N ARG A 88 4.53 -12.18 -11.69
CA ARG A 88 3.72 -11.12 -12.31
C ARG A 88 3.64 -9.89 -11.41
N GLY A 89 3.27 -10.07 -10.15
CA GLY A 89 3.17 -8.96 -9.19
C GLY A 89 4.51 -8.24 -8.99
N ARG A 90 5.64 -8.97 -9.02
CA ARG A 90 6.98 -8.35 -8.95
C ARG A 90 7.28 -7.48 -10.17
N ARG A 91 6.89 -7.90 -11.38
CA ARG A 91 7.10 -7.10 -12.62
C ARG A 91 6.23 -5.85 -12.63
N GLU A 92 4.96 -5.98 -12.31
CA GLU A 92 4.03 -4.85 -12.21
C GLU A 92 4.48 -3.85 -11.14
N LEU A 93 5.03 -4.34 -10.01
CA LEU A 93 5.62 -3.47 -9.01
C LEU A 93 6.85 -2.71 -9.53
N MET A 94 7.74 -3.40 -10.25
CA MET A 94 8.89 -2.75 -10.88
C MET A 94 8.44 -1.66 -11.86
N GLU A 95 7.39 -1.89 -12.64
CA GLU A 95 6.83 -0.88 -13.56
C GLU A 95 6.27 0.35 -12.82
N LEU A 96 5.66 0.17 -11.64
CA LEU A 96 5.17 1.28 -10.82
C LEU A 96 6.31 2.11 -10.19
N THR A 97 7.46 1.47 -9.92
CA THR A 97 8.67 2.14 -9.43
C THR A 97 9.57 2.65 -10.55
N ALA A 98 9.38 2.16 -11.78
CA ALA A 98 10.12 2.57 -12.95
C ALA A 98 9.81 4.05 -13.21
N ARG A 99 10.87 4.86 -13.19
CA ARG A 99 10.80 6.31 -13.35
C ARG A 99 9.88 6.67 -14.52
N PRO A 100 8.81 7.46 -14.33
CA PRO A 100 8.08 7.98 -15.47
C PRO A 100 9.04 8.84 -16.30
N ARG A 101 9.24 8.48 -17.58
CA ARG A 101 9.80 9.43 -18.57
C ARG A 101 8.81 10.59 -18.61
N ARG A 102 9.28 11.77 -18.18
CA ARG A 102 8.63 13.10 -18.30
C ARG A 102 7.17 13.03 -18.77
N SER A 103 6.23 12.98 -17.83
CA SER A 103 4.90 13.52 -18.09
C SER A 103 4.69 14.70 -17.15
N SER A 104 4.47 15.85 -17.78
CA SER A 104 4.23 17.17 -17.23
C SER A 104 2.87 17.23 -16.56
N ARG A 105 2.75 16.52 -15.43
CA ARG A 105 1.62 16.66 -14.49
C ARG A 105 2.13 16.48 -13.06
N TRP A 106 3.06 17.34 -12.70
CA TRP A 106 3.51 17.60 -11.33
C TRP A 106 3.75 19.11 -11.20
N GLY A 107 2.75 19.88 -11.62
CA GLY A 107 2.62 21.32 -11.43
C GLY A 107 1.22 21.58 -10.87
#